data_AF-A0A8T5B5K9-F1
#
_entry.id   AF-A0A8T5B5K9-F1
#
_cell.length_a   1.000
_cell.length_b   1.000
_cell.length_c   1.000
_cell.angle_alpha   90.00
_cell.angle_beta   90.00
_cell.angle_gamma   90.00
#
_symmetry.space_group_name_H-M   'P 1'
#
loop_
_entity.id
_entity.type
_entity.pdbx_description
1 polymer ?
#
loop_
_entity_poly.entity_id
_entity_poly.type
_entity_poly.pdbx_seq_one_letter_code
_entity_poly.pdbx_strand_id
1 'polypeptide(L)' 'MPVKVRVRLESLRNSEGIEAPALLNTGFTSETLNIHISLFRLEPLGLWPLPPNAALETLDRAGGETLSYSTRCR' A
#
# COMPACT_ATOMS: atom_id res chain seq x y z
N MET A 1 -6.34 16.20 -2.57
CA MET A 1 -4.94 15.90 -2.92
C MET A 1 -4.43 14.81 -1.98
N PRO A 2 -3.59 13.86 -2.42
CA PRO A 2 -2.95 12.89 -1.53
C PRO A 2 -2.04 13.60 -0.53
N VAL A 3 -2.08 13.19 0.74
CA VAL A 3 -1.25 13.76 1.80
C VAL A 3 -0.15 12.77 2.17
N LYS A 4 1.09 13.27 2.29
CA LYS A 4 2.21 12.46 2.77
C LYS A 4 2.17 12.38 4.29
N VAL A 5 2.03 11.18 4.81
CA VAL A 5 1.95 10.90 6.26
C VAL A 5 2.98 9.85 6.64
N ARG A 6 3.34 9.79 7.92
CA ARG A 6 4.03 8.61 8.48
C ARG A 6 2.97 7.71 9.10
N VAL A 7 2.97 6.44 8.70
CA VAL A 7 2.09 5.42 9.26
C VAL A 7 2.92 4.38 9.99
N ARG A 8 2.38 3.88 11.09
CA ARG A 8 2.83 2.65 11.73
C ARG A 8 1.88 1.55 11.30
N LEU A 9 2.42 0.55 10.63
CA LEU A 9 1.67 -0.65 10.24
C LEU A 9 2.08 -1.78 11.17
N GLU A 10 1.11 -2.50 11.70
CA GLU A 10 1.34 -3.68 12.53
C GLU A 10 0.69 -4.87 11.88
N SER A 11 1.45 -5.96 11.73
CA SER A 11 0.93 -7.20 11.21
C SER A 11 0.25 -7.96 12.34
N LEU A 12 -1.07 -8.16 12.23
CA LEU A 12 -1.82 -9.05 13.13
C LEU A 12 -1.31 -10.49 13.11
N ARG A 13 -0.57 -10.88 12.05
CA ARG A 13 -0.02 -12.23 11.89
C ARG A 13 1.33 -12.43 12.55
N ASN A 14 2.16 -11.38 12.63
CA ASN A 14 3.56 -11.54 13.01
C ASN A 14 3.98 -10.67 14.20
N SER A 15 3.08 -9.87 14.79
CA SER A 15 3.38 -8.88 15.85
C SER A 15 4.47 -7.85 15.52
N GLU A 16 5.06 -7.93 14.32
CA GLU A 16 6.00 -6.96 13.79
C GLU A 16 5.27 -5.71 13.31
N GLY A 17 5.87 -4.57 13.63
CA GLY A 17 5.41 -3.26 13.21
C GLY A 17 6.51 -2.52 12.47
N ILE A 18 6.13 -1.82 11.39
CA ILE A 18 7.05 -0.93 10.66
C ILE A 18 6.53 0.50 10.71
N GLU A 19 7.45 1.45 10.66
CA GLU A 19 7.12 2.84 10.37
C GLU A 19 7.56 3.20 8.95
N ALA A 20 6.64 3.72 8.15
CA ALA A 20 6.90 4.08 6.77
C ALA A 20 6.21 5.39 6.39
N PRO A 21 6.82 6.18 5.48
CA PRO A 21 6.10 7.22 4.78
C PRO A 21 5.09 6.55 3.85
N ALA A 22 3.86 7.04 3.88
CA ALA A 22 2.77 6.61 3.02
C ALA A 22 2.10 7.82 2.37
N LEU A 23 1.50 7.60 1.21
CA LEU A 23 0.58 8.56 0.61
C LEU A 23 -0.84 8.14 0.96
N LEU A 24 -1.52 8.99 1.73
CA LEU A 24 -2.91 8.81 2.08
C LEU A 24 -3.78 9.55 1.07
N ASN A 25 -4.60 8.80 0.35
CA ASN A 25 -5.61 9.36 -0.52
C ASN A 25 -6.95 9.40 0.23
N THR A 26 -7.42 10.60 0.56
CA THR A 26 -8.61 10.85 1.37
C THR A 26 -9.87 11.14 0.53
N GLY A 27 -10.06 10.47 -0.60
CA GLY A 27 -11.22 10.73 -1.47
C GLY A 27 -10.95 11.59 -2.69
N PHE A 28 -9.70 12.02 -2.93
CA PHE A 28 -9.39 12.92 -4.06
C PHE A 28 -9.18 12.16 -5.37
N THR A 29 -8.54 11.01 -5.29
CA THR A 29 -8.10 10.21 -6.44
C THR A 29 -8.89 8.90 -6.56
N SER A 30 -9.72 8.58 -5.57
CA SER A 30 -10.61 7.41 -5.49
C SER A 30 -11.64 7.69 -4.39
N GLU A 31 -12.87 7.18 -4.51
CA GLU A 31 -13.92 7.33 -3.48
C GLU A 31 -13.58 6.60 -2.18
N THR A 32 -12.65 5.63 -2.24
CA THR A 32 -12.19 4.89 -1.06
C THR A 32 -10.92 5.49 -0.48
N LEU A 33 -10.81 5.44 0.85
CA LEU A 33 -9.58 5.80 1.55
C LEU A 33 -8.51 4.74 1.24
N ASN A 34 -7.42 5.18 0.61
CA ASN A 34 -6.33 4.30 0.18
C ASN A 34 -5.00 4.76 0.75
N ILE A 35 -4.19 3.80 1.20
CA ILE A 35 -2.85 4.03 1.73
C ILE A 35 -1.86 3.40 0.75
N HIS A 36 -1.02 4.23 0.13
CA HIS A 36 0.02 3.75 -0.78
C HIS A 36 1.35 3.67 -0.04
N ILE A 37 1.98 2.49 -0.07
CA ILE A 37 3.23 2.18 0.63
C ILE A 37 4.15 1.45 -0.34
N SER A 38 5.45 1.76 -0.29
CA SER A 38 6.45 1.09 -1.11
C SER A 38 6.58 -0.39 -0.73
N LEU A 39 6.56 -1.25 -1.74
CA LEU A 39 6.61 -2.71 -1.61
C LEU A 39 7.78 -3.22 -0.78
N PHE A 40 8.98 -2.66 -0.98
CA PHE A 40 10.20 -3.02 -0.25
C PHE A 40 10.08 -2.89 1.28
N ARG A 41 9.13 -2.10 1.77
CA ARG A 41 8.91 -1.94 3.21
C ARG A 41 8.00 -3.01 3.79
N LEU A 42 7.35 -3.82 2.96
CA LEU A 42 6.31 -4.78 3.36
C LEU A 42 6.85 -6.19 3.67
N GLU A 43 8.13 -6.48 3.35
CA GLU A 43 8.78 -7.76 3.66
C GLU A 43 8.76 -8.11 5.16
N PRO A 44 9.12 -7.21 6.11
CA PRO A 44 9.10 -7.54 7.54
C PRO A 44 7.68 -7.88 8.03
N LEU A 45 6.66 -7.23 7.45
CA LEU A 45 5.26 -7.47 7.83
C LEU A 45 4.73 -8.83 7.36
N GLY A 46 5.49 -9.58 6.56
CA GLY A 46 5.03 -10.82 5.91
C GLY A 46 3.92 -10.57 4.90
N LEU A 47 3.79 -9.33 4.42
CA LEU A 47 2.85 -8.93 3.36
C LEU A 47 3.44 -9.14 1.96
N TRP A 48 4.73 -9.47 1.91
CA TRP A 48 5.45 -9.91 0.71
C TRP A 48 5.98 -11.34 0.95
N PRO A 49 5.81 -12.29 0.00
CA PRO A 49 5.12 -12.15 -1.28
C PRO A 49 3.62 -11.87 -1.13
N LEU A 50 3.05 -11.15 -2.09
CA LEU A 50 1.63 -10.77 -2.02
C LEU A 50 0.74 -12.00 -1.86
N PRO A 51 -0.28 -11.93 -0.99
CA PRO A 51 -1.24 -13.01 -0.88
C PRO A 51 -2.03 -13.15 -2.19
N PRO A 52 -2.52 -14.36 -2.52
CA PRO A 52 -3.19 -14.63 -3.81
C PRO A 52 -4.50 -13.84 -4.03
N ASN A 53 -5.02 -13.18 -2.99
CA ASN A 53 -6.17 -12.29 -3.06
C ASN A 53 -5.82 -10.83 -3.35
N ALA A 54 -4.54 -10.50 -3.58
CA ALA A 54 -4.14 -9.16 -3.98
C ALA A 54 -4.51 -8.91 -5.45
N ALA A 55 -5.15 -7.77 -5.72
CA ALA A 55 -5.39 -7.33 -7.08
C ALA A 55 -4.13 -6.62 -7.61
N LEU A 56 -3.68 -7.03 -8.78
CA LEU A 56 -2.61 -6.36 -9.53
C LEU A 56 -3.26 -5.49 -10.60
N GLU A 57 -3.01 -4.18 -10.51
CA GLU A 57 -3.43 -3.20 -11.50
C GLU A 57 -2.19 -2.59 -12.14
N THR A 58 -2.11 -2.65 -13.48
CA THR A 58 -1.12 -1.90 -14.23
C THR A 58 -1.70 -0.52 -14.53
N LEU A 59 -1.05 0.52 -13.99
CA LEU A 59 -1.43 1.91 -14.23
C LEU A 59 -0.48 2.51 -15.27
N ASP A 60 -1.03 2.85 -16.43
CA ASP A 60 -0.33 3.67 -17.41
C ASP A 60 -0.19 5.10 -16.90
N ARG A 61 1.03 5.46 -16.52
CA ARG A 61 1.41 6.81 -16.11
C ARG A 61 2.28 7.42 -17.19
N ALA A 62 2.31 8.75 -17.29
CA ALA A 62 3.14 9.47 -18.27
C ALA A 62 4.66 9.17 -18.17
N GLY A 63 5.12 8.57 -17.06
CA GLY A 63 6.50 8.13 -16.84
C GLY A 63 6.75 6.63 -17.06
N GLY A 64 5.78 5.89 -17.61
CA GLY A 64 5.83 4.44 -17.81
C GLY A 64 4.80 3.67 -16.98
N GLU A 65 4.73 2.37 -17.25
CA GLU A 65 3.83 1.44 -16.55
C GLU A 65 4.21 1.34 -15.07
N THR A 66 3.25 1.58 -14.18
CA THR A 66 3.42 1.40 -12.73
C THR A 66 2.54 0.23 -12.27
N LEU A 67 3.16 -0.78 -11.66
CA LEU A 67 2.43 -1.86 -10.99
C LEU A 67 1.90 -1.37 -9.65
N SER A 68 0.59 -1.43 -9.48
CA SER A 68 -0.09 -1.13 -8.23
C SER A 68 -0.72 -2.40 -7.68
N TYR A 69 -0.33 -2.76 -6.47
CA TYR A 69 -0.92 -3.88 -5.76
C TYR A 69 -1.91 -3.36 -4.73
N SER A 70 -3.17 -3.80 -4.83
CA SER A 70 -4.20 -3.45 -3.87
C SER A 70 -4.65 -4.70 -3.11
N THR A 71 -4.69 -4.57 -1.79
CA THR A 71 -5.24 -5.59 -0.90
C THR A 71 -6.20 -4.91 0.07
N ARG A 72 -7.33 -5.56 0.37
CA ARG A 72 -8.22 -5.07 1.42
C ARG A 72 -7.71 -5.58 2.76
N CYS A 73 -7.33 -4.66 3.64
CA CYS A 73 -7.25 -4.96 5.07
C CYS A 73 -8.67 -5.24 5.58
N ARG A 74 -8.87 -6.42 6.15
CA ARG A 74 -10.13 -6.83 6.81
C ARG A 74 -9.91 -6.87 8.31
#